data_AF-G9WPD6-F1
#
_entry.id   AF-G9WPD6-F1
#
_cell.length_a   1.000
_cell.length_b   1.000
_cell.length_c   1.000
_cell.angle_alpha   90.00
_cell.angle_beta   90.00
_cell.angle_gamma   90.00
#
_symmetry.space_group_name_H-M   'P 1'
#
loop_
_entity.id
_entity.type
_entity.pdbx_description
1 polymer ?
#
loop_
_entity_poly.entity_id
_entity_poly.type
_entity_poly.pdbx_seq_one_letter_code
_entity_poly.pdbx_strand_id
1 'polypeptide(L)'
;MLMEAIKLPKKYRDICEEIKNGSYESLPKLDAFEEKFPHQNLAVRAGVEFFDRKYEEAVSHTLLLMPFWDEWYYSNVANEYMMAMCFAAKKIGREAEVSKALHEEQSRLMEAEEEKCLKGSCQRYNYCEILLQYIHKDIFPESRSRDYQPPKELKTATDLISEFKLNTGKDFDKMKLLNLLYMKGSPKDTVDYYERIKDLNLGELYYEEACICYRYLGQKEKVLEVVERWAKSKLWDVASPTQVRPMSFFMYLFMHEYLENEESLKRIREAIFG
;
A
#
# COMPACT_ATOMS: atom_id res chain seq x y z
N MET A 1 -20.69 13.94 14.00
CA MET A 1 -20.24 14.69 12.81
C MET A 1 -18.85 14.20 12.46
N LEU A 2 -18.62 13.81 11.20
CA LEU A 2 -17.27 13.49 10.72
C LEU A 2 -16.42 14.78 10.73
N MET A 3 -15.15 14.67 11.12
CA MET A 3 -14.24 15.82 11.20
C MET A 3 -13.88 16.33 9.80
N GLU A 4 -13.54 17.63 9.67
CA GLU A 4 -13.09 18.20 8.40
C GLU A 4 -11.64 17.82 8.10
N ALA A 5 -11.33 17.61 6.82
CA ALA A 5 -9.97 17.32 6.38
C ALA A 5 -9.01 18.49 6.70
N ILE A 6 -7.87 18.18 7.31
CA ILE A 6 -6.90 19.16 7.77
C ILE A 6 -5.94 19.57 6.66
N LYS A 7 -5.79 20.88 6.46
CA LYS A 7 -4.79 21.46 5.55
C LYS A 7 -3.49 21.76 6.27
N LEU A 8 -2.45 21.00 5.95
CA LEU A 8 -1.11 21.18 6.51
C LEU A 8 -0.41 22.45 5.96
N PRO A 9 0.48 23.11 6.73
CA PRO A 9 1.28 24.23 6.23
C PRO A 9 2.45 23.75 5.37
N LYS A 10 3.02 24.63 4.53
CA LYS A 10 4.15 24.29 3.64
C LYS A 10 5.34 23.71 4.42
N LYS A 11 5.75 24.38 5.52
CA LYS A 11 6.87 23.94 6.35
C LYS A 11 6.73 22.51 6.87
N TYR A 12 5.50 22.10 7.22
CA TYR A 12 5.21 20.73 7.62
C TYR A 12 5.42 19.75 6.46
N ARG A 13 4.85 20.07 5.29
CA ARG A 13 4.99 19.23 4.09
C ARG A 13 6.44 19.09 3.65
N ASP A 14 7.23 20.16 3.76
CA ASP A 14 8.66 20.13 3.46
C ASP A 14 9.40 19.15 4.39
N ILE A 15 9.08 19.15 5.70
CA ILE A 15 9.65 18.18 6.66
C ILE A 15 9.26 16.74 6.30
N CYS A 16 7.99 16.50 5.95
CA CYS A 16 7.57 15.18 5.48
C CYS A 16 8.34 14.73 4.24
N GLU A 17 8.60 15.64 3.29
CA GLU A 17 9.39 15.32 2.10
C GLU A 17 10.84 14.98 2.45
N GLU A 18 11.46 15.68 3.40
CA GLU A 18 12.78 15.30 3.93
C GLU A 18 12.77 13.87 4.52
N ILE A 19 11.73 13.52 5.30
CA ILE A 19 11.59 12.19 5.91
C ILE A 19 11.39 11.11 4.83
N LYS A 20 10.57 11.37 3.80
CA LYS A 20 10.41 10.47 2.65
C LYS A 20 11.74 10.17 1.98
N ASN A 21 12.57 11.19 1.80
CA ASN A 21 13.89 11.07 1.20
C ASN A 21 14.97 10.53 2.17
N GLY A 22 14.57 9.97 3.31
CA GLY A 22 15.45 9.24 4.22
C GLY A 22 16.03 10.04 5.38
N SER A 23 15.65 11.31 5.54
CA SER A 23 16.12 12.10 6.67
C SER A 23 15.37 11.73 7.97
N TYR A 24 15.92 10.77 8.71
CA TYR A 24 15.45 10.45 10.07
C TYR A 24 15.62 11.63 11.04
N GLU A 25 16.65 12.46 10.84
CA GLU A 25 16.90 13.67 11.64
C GLU A 25 15.80 14.73 11.48
N SER A 26 14.98 14.61 10.43
CA SER A 26 13.84 15.50 10.22
C SER A 26 12.62 15.10 11.05
N LEU A 27 12.55 13.87 11.57
CA LEU A 27 11.39 13.40 12.33
C LEU A 27 11.13 14.22 13.61
N PRO A 28 12.13 14.55 14.46
CA PRO A 28 11.91 15.40 15.63
C PRO A 28 11.50 16.85 15.29
N LYS A 29 11.74 17.32 14.05
CA LYS A 29 11.33 18.68 13.65
C LYS A 29 9.80 18.85 13.64
N LEU A 30 9.06 17.73 13.59
CA LEU A 30 7.60 17.73 13.69
C LEU A 30 7.08 18.15 15.07
N ASP A 31 7.90 18.07 16.13
CA ASP A 31 7.49 18.43 17.50
C ASP A 31 7.08 19.91 17.61
N ALA A 32 7.63 20.77 16.75
CA ALA A 32 7.20 22.17 16.62
C ALA A 32 5.73 22.34 16.16
N PHE A 33 5.08 21.26 15.74
CA PHE A 33 3.70 21.22 15.27
C PHE A 33 2.77 20.39 16.15
N GLU A 34 3.26 19.79 17.24
CA GLU A 34 2.52 18.82 18.05
C GLU A 34 1.22 19.38 18.62
N GLU A 35 1.22 20.62 19.11
CA GLU A 35 0.00 21.25 19.65
C GLU A 35 -1.09 21.44 18.59
N LYS A 36 -0.70 21.66 17.32
CA LYS A 36 -1.64 22.05 16.25
C LYS A 36 -2.02 20.88 15.34
N PHE A 37 -1.12 19.94 15.13
CA PHE A 37 -1.28 18.80 14.23
C PHE A 37 -0.85 17.48 14.90
N PRO A 38 -1.39 17.16 16.10
CA PRO A 38 -0.95 16.00 16.87
C PRO A 38 -1.19 14.69 16.10
N HIS A 39 -2.33 14.54 15.44
CA HIS A 39 -2.67 13.32 14.70
C HIS A 39 -1.82 13.15 13.43
N GLN A 40 -1.53 14.24 12.71
CA GLN A 40 -0.66 14.15 11.54
C GLN A 40 0.78 13.83 11.93
N ASN A 41 1.27 14.40 13.04
CA ASN A 41 2.57 14.05 13.60
C ASN A 41 2.64 12.56 13.93
N LEU A 42 1.61 12.07 14.62
CA LEU A 42 1.52 10.69 15.05
C LEU A 42 1.44 9.72 13.86
N ALA A 43 0.71 10.07 12.80
CA ALA A 43 0.66 9.28 11.56
C ALA A 43 2.02 9.18 10.89
N VAL A 44 2.77 10.29 10.79
CA VAL A 44 4.13 10.27 10.22
C VAL A 44 5.05 9.38 11.04
N ARG A 45 4.98 9.45 12.37
CA ARG A 45 5.76 8.59 13.28
C ARG A 45 5.41 7.11 13.10
N ALA A 46 4.12 6.77 13.11
CA ALA A 46 3.64 5.41 12.89
C ALA A 46 4.13 4.86 11.54
N GLY A 47 4.08 5.66 10.47
CA GLY A 47 4.57 5.25 9.15
C GLY A 47 6.06 4.88 9.15
N VAL A 48 6.89 5.64 9.86
CA VAL A 48 8.32 5.32 10.04
C VAL A 48 8.48 4.06 10.90
N GLU A 49 7.75 3.95 12.00
CA GLU A 49 7.82 2.83 12.95
C GLU A 49 7.45 1.48 12.31
N PHE A 50 6.45 1.43 11.43
CA PHE A 50 6.11 0.23 10.67
C PHE A 50 7.29 -0.27 9.83
N PHE A 51 7.99 0.64 9.14
CA PHE A 51 9.16 0.30 8.31
C PHE A 51 10.44 0.10 9.13
N ASP A 52 10.47 0.53 10.38
CA ASP A 52 11.54 0.21 11.34
C ASP A 52 11.23 -1.05 12.18
N ARG A 53 10.09 -1.71 11.93
CA ARG A 53 9.59 -2.87 12.69
C ARG A 53 9.39 -2.60 14.18
N LYS A 54 9.18 -1.33 14.55
CA LYS A 54 8.77 -0.91 15.89
C LYS A 54 7.26 -1.10 16.05
N TYR A 55 6.83 -2.37 15.95
CA TYR A 55 5.42 -2.71 15.82
C TYR A 55 4.60 -2.39 17.07
N GLU A 56 5.20 -2.44 18.26
CA GLU A 56 4.51 -2.03 19.49
C GLU A 56 4.13 -0.55 19.45
N GLU A 57 5.08 0.31 19.09
CA GLU A 57 4.87 1.75 18.94
C GLU A 57 3.92 2.04 17.78
N ALA A 58 4.16 1.43 16.61
CA ALA A 58 3.35 1.64 15.42
C ALA A 58 1.87 1.27 15.64
N VAL A 59 1.59 0.13 16.28
CA VAL A 59 0.23 -0.30 16.63
C VAL A 59 -0.39 0.66 17.64
N SER A 60 0.34 1.04 18.70
CA SER A 60 -0.17 1.96 19.72
C SER A 60 -0.53 3.34 19.12
N HIS A 61 0.35 3.90 18.29
CA HIS A 61 0.11 5.17 17.62
C HIS A 61 -1.04 5.07 16.61
N THR A 62 -1.15 3.97 15.87
CA THR A 62 -2.25 3.78 14.91
C THR A 62 -3.60 3.60 15.61
N LEU A 63 -3.65 2.93 16.76
CA LEU A 63 -4.85 2.81 17.59
C LEU A 63 -5.33 4.18 18.08
N LEU A 64 -4.42 5.04 18.54
CA LEU A 64 -4.74 6.42 18.94
C LEU A 64 -5.31 7.26 17.78
N LEU A 65 -4.95 6.94 16.54
CA LEU A 65 -5.42 7.64 15.33
C LEU A 65 -6.79 7.18 14.85
N MET A 66 -7.30 6.02 15.30
CA MET A 66 -8.55 5.44 14.82
C MET A 66 -9.72 6.44 14.76
N PRO A 67 -9.99 7.26 15.80
CA PRO A 67 -11.09 8.23 15.77
C PRO A 67 -10.86 9.43 14.84
N PHE A 68 -9.62 9.65 14.40
CA PHE A 68 -9.18 10.88 13.73
C PHE A 68 -8.89 10.69 12.24
N TRP A 69 -9.06 9.48 11.70
CA TRP A 69 -8.83 9.20 10.28
C TRP A 69 -9.72 10.00 9.32
N ASP A 70 -10.75 10.68 9.81
CA ASP A 70 -11.57 11.63 9.05
C ASP A 70 -10.83 12.94 8.73
N GLU A 71 -9.72 13.24 9.41
CA GLU A 71 -8.88 14.43 9.16
C GLU A 71 -8.08 14.36 7.85
N TRP A 72 -8.10 13.21 7.16
CA TRP A 72 -7.46 13.02 5.86
C TRP A 72 -8.48 13.08 4.72
N TYR A 73 -8.14 13.79 3.64
CA TYR A 73 -9.01 13.88 2.47
C TYR A 73 -9.16 12.52 1.75
N TYR A 74 -8.10 11.74 1.68
CA TYR A 74 -8.09 10.48 0.96
C TYR A 74 -8.27 9.29 1.91
N SER A 75 -9.31 8.50 1.68
CA SER A 75 -9.68 7.36 2.52
C SER A 75 -8.65 6.22 2.50
N ASN A 76 -7.81 6.15 1.46
CA ASN A 76 -6.77 5.12 1.37
C ASN A 76 -5.71 5.28 2.47
N VAL A 77 -5.45 6.49 2.98
CA VAL A 77 -4.50 6.70 4.07
C VAL A 77 -4.93 5.87 5.28
N ALA A 78 -6.18 6.03 5.73
CA ALA A 78 -6.71 5.27 6.84
C ALA A 78 -6.62 3.76 6.58
N ASN A 79 -7.06 3.31 5.39
CA ASN A 79 -7.09 1.88 5.06
C ASN A 79 -5.69 1.24 5.09
N GLU A 80 -4.69 1.92 4.52
CA GLU A 80 -3.31 1.42 4.46
C GLU A 80 -2.70 1.31 5.86
N TYR A 81 -2.89 2.32 6.73
CA TYR A 81 -2.42 2.28 8.12
C TYR A 81 -3.17 1.22 8.94
N MET A 82 -4.48 1.09 8.76
CA MET A 82 -5.28 0.08 9.46
C MET A 82 -4.87 -1.35 9.06
N MET A 83 -4.54 -1.59 7.77
CA MET A 83 -3.99 -2.87 7.33
C MET A 83 -2.61 -3.13 7.92
N ALA A 84 -1.71 -2.13 7.90
CA ALA A 84 -0.39 -2.25 8.51
C ALA A 84 -0.49 -2.56 10.01
N MET A 85 -1.41 -1.91 10.72
CA MET A 85 -1.72 -2.19 12.12
C MET A 85 -2.19 -3.62 12.33
N CYS A 86 -3.13 -4.12 11.50
CA CYS A 86 -3.60 -5.50 11.63
C CYS A 86 -2.48 -6.52 11.38
N PHE A 87 -1.66 -6.28 10.35
CA PHE A 87 -0.48 -7.07 10.05
C PHE A 87 0.48 -7.11 11.25
N ALA A 88 0.84 -5.94 11.80
CA ALA A 88 1.77 -5.82 12.91
C ALA A 88 1.21 -6.42 14.21
N ALA A 89 -0.08 -6.23 14.50
CA ALA A 89 -0.74 -6.75 15.68
C ALA A 89 -0.70 -8.27 15.76
N LYS A 90 -0.87 -8.97 14.62
CA LYS A 90 -0.71 -10.43 14.53
C LYS A 90 0.72 -10.90 14.83
N LYS A 91 1.73 -10.05 14.64
CA LYS A 91 3.13 -10.38 14.92
C LYS A 91 3.50 -10.20 16.38
N ILE A 92 2.88 -9.24 17.05
CA ILE A 92 3.18 -8.88 18.45
C ILE A 92 2.14 -9.40 19.45
N GLY A 93 1.09 -10.09 19.00
CA GLY A 93 0.07 -10.67 19.88
C GLY A 93 -0.95 -9.67 20.43
N ARG A 94 -1.24 -8.60 19.68
CA ARG A 94 -2.18 -7.51 20.07
C ARG A 94 -3.48 -7.51 19.27
N GLU A 95 -3.85 -8.66 18.71
CA GLU A 95 -5.06 -8.84 17.90
C GLU A 95 -6.32 -8.43 18.65
N ALA A 96 -6.44 -8.77 19.93
CA ALA A 96 -7.64 -8.47 20.73
C ALA A 96 -7.90 -6.97 20.88
N GLU A 97 -6.84 -6.17 21.04
CA GLU A 97 -6.93 -4.71 21.16
C GLU A 97 -7.32 -4.07 19.82
N VAL A 98 -6.70 -4.53 18.73
CA VAL A 98 -7.04 -4.07 17.37
C VAL A 98 -8.47 -4.46 17.00
N SER A 99 -8.90 -5.69 17.27
CA SER A 99 -10.29 -6.11 17.02
C SER A 99 -11.29 -5.27 17.79
N LYS A 100 -10.99 -4.91 19.04
CA LYS A 100 -11.83 -3.99 19.82
C LYS A 100 -11.93 -2.63 19.14
N ALA A 101 -10.81 -2.03 18.74
CA ALA A 101 -10.82 -0.71 18.09
C ALA A 101 -11.55 -0.73 16.73
N LEU A 102 -11.44 -1.82 15.96
CA LEU A 102 -12.19 -1.99 14.70
C LEU A 102 -13.71 -2.07 14.94
N HIS A 103 -14.15 -2.78 15.99
CA HIS A 103 -15.56 -2.81 16.36
C HIS A 103 -16.06 -1.45 16.87
N GLU A 104 -15.28 -0.75 17.68
CA GLU A 104 -15.62 0.61 18.14
C GLU A 104 -15.75 1.58 16.97
N GLU A 105 -14.88 1.48 15.96
CA GLU A 105 -14.99 2.28 14.74
C GLU A 105 -16.23 1.90 13.91
N GLN A 106 -16.57 0.61 13.80
CA GLN A 106 -17.83 0.20 13.17
C GLN A 106 -19.05 0.77 13.90
N SER A 107 -19.07 0.74 15.24
CA SER A 107 -20.15 1.33 16.03
C SER A 107 -20.25 2.84 15.82
N ARG A 108 -19.13 3.56 15.86
CA ARG A 108 -19.07 5.01 15.59
C ARG A 108 -19.62 5.36 14.20
N LEU A 109 -19.22 4.60 13.17
CA LEU A 109 -19.67 4.81 11.79
C LEU A 109 -21.14 4.44 11.60
N MET A 110 -21.64 3.40 12.27
CA MET A 110 -23.07 3.07 12.28
C MET A 110 -23.90 4.20 12.89
N GLU A 111 -23.45 4.80 13.99
CA GLU A 111 -24.13 5.94 14.61
C GLU A 111 -24.09 7.20 13.73
N ALA A 112 -22.95 7.46 13.09
CA ALA A 112 -22.75 8.67 12.28
C ALA A 112 -23.35 8.58 10.86
N GLU A 113 -23.38 7.39 10.28
CA GLU A 113 -23.71 7.14 8.86
C GLU A 113 -24.58 5.89 8.67
N GLU A 114 -25.56 5.66 9.55
CA GLU A 114 -26.43 4.46 9.59
C GLU A 114 -26.95 4.05 8.20
N GLU A 115 -27.54 4.99 7.46
CA GLU A 115 -28.10 4.71 6.14
C GLU A 115 -27.05 4.18 5.16
N LYS A 116 -25.82 4.71 5.18
CA LYS A 116 -24.73 4.23 4.31
C LYS A 116 -24.24 2.86 4.75
N CYS A 117 -24.16 2.62 6.06
CA CYS A 117 -23.76 1.34 6.62
C CYS A 117 -24.76 0.24 6.25
N LEU A 118 -26.06 0.47 6.46
CA LEU A 118 -27.12 -0.49 6.13
C LEU A 118 -27.24 -0.76 4.62
N LYS A 119 -26.91 0.22 3.78
CA LYS A 119 -26.86 0.06 2.31
C LYS A 119 -25.55 -0.57 1.81
N GLY A 120 -24.58 -0.83 2.69
CA GLY A 120 -23.26 -1.34 2.32
C GLY A 120 -22.40 -0.34 1.54
N SER A 121 -22.71 0.95 1.57
CA SER A 121 -21.95 1.99 0.88
C SER A 121 -20.97 2.76 1.78
N CYS A 122 -20.99 2.52 3.10
CA CYS A 122 -19.98 3.05 4.02
C CYS A 122 -18.66 2.26 3.88
N GLN A 123 -17.71 2.82 3.12
CA GLN A 123 -16.45 2.14 2.78
C GLN A 123 -15.62 1.76 4.01
N ARG A 124 -15.42 2.68 4.97
CA ARG A 124 -14.59 2.41 6.17
C ARG A 124 -15.23 1.37 7.09
N TYR A 125 -16.56 1.38 7.22
CA TYR A 125 -17.31 0.37 7.98
C TYR A 125 -17.11 -1.03 7.39
N ASN A 126 -17.28 -1.16 6.07
CA ASN A 126 -17.06 -2.42 5.35
C ASN A 126 -15.60 -2.86 5.42
N TYR A 127 -14.66 -1.91 5.40
CA TYR A 127 -13.25 -2.22 5.48
C TYR A 127 -12.85 -2.75 6.87
N CYS A 128 -13.42 -2.23 7.95
CA CYS A 128 -13.25 -2.80 9.29
C CYS A 128 -13.69 -4.27 9.34
N GLU A 129 -14.80 -4.62 8.69
CA GLU A 129 -15.25 -6.02 8.59
C GLU A 129 -14.21 -6.91 7.90
N ILE A 130 -13.64 -6.44 6.79
CA ILE A 130 -12.57 -7.16 6.07
C ILE A 130 -11.35 -7.37 6.97
N LEU A 131 -10.95 -6.34 7.71
CA LEU A 131 -9.82 -6.42 8.64
C LEU A 131 -10.09 -7.38 9.80
N LEU A 132 -11.33 -7.44 10.32
CA LEU A 132 -11.74 -8.41 11.33
C LEU A 132 -11.67 -9.85 10.81
N GLN A 133 -12.04 -10.09 9.54
CA GLN A 133 -11.85 -11.40 8.92
C GLN A 133 -10.36 -11.77 8.82
N TYR A 134 -9.49 -10.82 8.48
CA TYR A 134 -8.04 -11.04 8.45
C TYR A 134 -7.45 -11.33 9.82
N ILE A 135 -7.81 -10.54 10.84
CA ILE A 135 -7.33 -10.73 12.21
C ILE A 135 -7.78 -12.09 12.77
N HIS A 136 -9.07 -12.42 12.70
CA HIS A 136 -9.62 -13.59 13.38
C HIS A 136 -9.51 -14.91 12.60
N LYS A 137 -9.52 -14.85 11.27
CA LYS A 137 -9.62 -16.05 10.42
C LYS A 137 -8.48 -16.18 9.42
N ASP A 138 -7.55 -15.23 9.41
CA ASP A 138 -6.45 -15.17 8.45
C ASP A 138 -6.92 -15.06 6.98
N ILE A 139 -8.12 -14.53 6.78
CA ILE A 139 -8.69 -14.31 5.45
C ILE A 139 -8.30 -12.90 5.00
N PHE A 140 -7.30 -12.82 4.13
CA PHE A 140 -6.84 -11.57 3.54
C PHE A 140 -7.82 -11.04 2.48
N PRO A 141 -7.93 -9.71 2.25
CA PRO A 141 -8.77 -9.17 1.18
C PRO A 141 -8.44 -9.78 -0.19
N GLU A 142 -9.45 -10.39 -0.83
CA GLU A 142 -9.31 -11.13 -2.10
C GLU A 142 -8.68 -10.29 -3.22
N SER A 143 -9.07 -9.02 -3.32
CA SER A 143 -8.53 -8.09 -4.32
C SER A 143 -7.02 -7.91 -4.24
N ARG A 144 -6.41 -8.26 -3.10
CA ARG A 144 -5.00 -8.09 -2.81
C ARG A 144 -4.26 -9.39 -2.48
N SER A 145 -4.92 -10.54 -2.59
CA SER A 145 -4.35 -11.88 -2.42
C SER A 145 -4.30 -12.66 -3.73
N ARG A 146 -4.32 -11.97 -4.88
CA ARG A 146 -4.41 -12.60 -6.20
C ARG A 146 -3.10 -13.30 -6.57
N ASP A 147 -3.21 -14.56 -6.95
CA ASP A 147 -2.15 -15.32 -7.60
C ASP A 147 -2.30 -15.30 -9.11
N TYR A 148 -1.18 -15.47 -9.83
CA TYR A 148 -1.21 -15.60 -11.28
C TYR A 148 -2.09 -16.78 -11.71
N GLN A 149 -3.02 -16.53 -12.63
CA GLN A 149 -3.87 -17.56 -13.21
C GLN A 149 -3.50 -17.76 -14.68
N PRO A 150 -2.80 -18.87 -15.02
CA PRO A 150 -2.45 -19.15 -16.41
C PRO A 150 -3.70 -19.16 -17.31
N PRO A 151 -3.68 -18.46 -18.45
CA PRO A 151 -4.79 -18.48 -19.39
C PRO A 151 -4.93 -19.87 -20.01
N LYS A 152 -6.17 -20.25 -20.37
CA LYS A 152 -6.47 -21.53 -21.02
C LYS A 152 -5.75 -21.68 -22.36
N GLU A 153 -5.59 -20.58 -23.08
CA GLU A 153 -4.89 -20.50 -24.35
C GLU A 153 -3.86 -19.38 -24.27
N LEU A 154 -2.59 -19.75 -24.44
CA LEU A 154 -1.47 -18.82 -24.40
C LEU A 154 -1.32 -18.13 -25.75
N LYS A 155 -1.15 -16.81 -25.73
CA LYS A 155 -0.84 -15.99 -26.90
C LYS A 155 0.54 -15.38 -26.75
N THR A 156 1.31 -15.39 -27.83
CA THR A 156 2.61 -14.71 -27.86
C THR A 156 2.42 -13.20 -27.99
N ALA A 157 3.48 -12.43 -27.72
CA ALA A 157 3.47 -10.99 -27.98
C ALA A 157 3.14 -10.67 -29.44
N THR A 158 3.65 -11.47 -30.39
CA THR A 158 3.39 -11.30 -31.83
C THR A 158 1.90 -11.47 -32.15
N ASP A 159 1.27 -12.50 -31.57
CA ASP A 159 -0.16 -12.75 -31.77
C ASP A 159 -0.99 -11.58 -31.23
N LEU A 160 -0.67 -11.11 -30.03
CA LEU A 160 -1.37 -9.98 -29.38
C LEU A 160 -1.17 -8.66 -30.13
N ILE A 161 0.05 -8.39 -30.63
CA ILE A 161 0.32 -7.20 -31.44
C ILE A 161 -0.54 -7.21 -32.71
N SER A 162 -0.60 -8.35 -33.39
CA SER A 162 -1.38 -8.49 -34.62
C SER A 162 -2.89 -8.41 -34.36
N GLU A 163 -3.41 -9.17 -33.39
CA GLU A 163 -4.82 -9.24 -33.03
C GLU A 163 -5.38 -7.88 -32.58
N PHE A 164 -4.62 -7.17 -31.75
CA PHE A 164 -5.04 -5.88 -31.20
C PHE A 164 -4.51 -4.68 -32.00
N LYS A 165 -3.80 -4.92 -33.11
CA LYS A 165 -3.22 -3.89 -33.99
C LYS A 165 -2.38 -2.86 -33.23
N LEU A 166 -1.53 -3.33 -32.33
CA LEU A 166 -0.74 -2.48 -31.44
C LEU A 166 0.45 -1.87 -32.18
N ASN A 167 0.70 -0.59 -31.97
CA ASN A 167 1.91 0.08 -32.45
C ASN A 167 2.91 0.21 -31.29
N THR A 168 3.83 -0.75 -31.18
CA THR A 168 4.85 -0.79 -30.10
C THR A 168 5.88 0.35 -30.17
N GLY A 169 5.81 1.25 -31.16
CA GLY A 169 6.50 2.53 -31.13
C GLY A 169 5.90 3.55 -30.16
N LYS A 170 4.64 3.35 -29.72
CA LYS A 170 3.93 4.23 -28.78
C LYS A 170 3.93 3.63 -27.38
N ASP A 171 4.26 4.42 -26.37
CA ASP A 171 4.31 3.95 -24.97
C ASP A 171 2.97 3.44 -24.46
N PHE A 172 1.87 4.07 -24.85
CA PHE A 172 0.52 3.59 -24.55
C PHE A 172 0.29 2.14 -25.01
N ASP A 173 0.68 1.82 -26.26
CA ASP A 173 0.50 0.49 -26.81
C ASP A 173 1.49 -0.52 -26.22
N LYS A 174 2.69 -0.08 -25.79
CA LYS A 174 3.61 -0.92 -25.01
C LYS A 174 3.00 -1.32 -23.66
N MET A 175 2.47 -0.35 -22.90
CA MET A 175 1.81 -0.62 -21.62
C MET A 175 0.57 -1.51 -21.80
N LYS A 176 -0.21 -1.29 -22.88
CA LYS A 176 -1.35 -2.15 -23.23
C LYS A 176 -0.90 -3.57 -23.58
N LEU A 177 0.19 -3.75 -24.32
CA LEU A 177 0.75 -5.07 -24.61
C LEU A 177 1.18 -5.79 -23.34
N LEU A 178 1.82 -5.10 -22.38
CA LEU A 178 2.20 -5.70 -21.10
C LEU A 178 0.96 -6.25 -20.35
N ASN A 179 -0.10 -5.46 -20.25
CA ASN A 179 -1.35 -5.91 -19.61
C ASN A 179 -1.98 -7.10 -20.35
N LEU A 180 -1.97 -7.10 -21.69
CA LEU A 180 -2.45 -8.23 -22.49
C LEU A 180 -1.59 -9.49 -22.30
N LEU A 181 -0.27 -9.35 -22.15
CA LEU A 181 0.63 -10.46 -21.84
C LEU A 181 0.35 -11.02 -20.45
N TYR A 182 0.10 -10.17 -19.44
CA TYR A 182 -0.33 -10.65 -18.13
C TYR A 182 -1.62 -11.49 -18.21
N MET A 183 -2.60 -11.04 -19.00
CA MET A 183 -3.90 -11.72 -19.12
C MET A 183 -3.90 -12.95 -20.03
N LYS A 184 -3.10 -12.95 -21.10
CA LYS A 184 -3.19 -13.94 -22.21
C LYS A 184 -1.86 -14.59 -22.58
N GLY A 185 -0.74 -14.04 -22.12
CA GLY A 185 0.60 -14.56 -22.38
C GLY A 185 1.08 -15.51 -21.30
N SER A 186 2.31 -16.01 -21.46
CA SER A 186 2.98 -16.78 -20.42
C SER A 186 3.58 -15.83 -19.37
N PRO A 187 3.71 -16.24 -18.10
CA PRO A 187 4.30 -15.39 -17.08
C PRO A 187 5.76 -15.03 -17.42
N LYS A 188 6.47 -15.92 -18.14
CA LYS A 188 7.83 -15.66 -18.63
C LYS A 188 7.86 -14.55 -19.68
N ASP A 189 6.99 -14.61 -20.69
CA ASP A 189 6.93 -13.57 -21.73
C ASP A 189 6.50 -12.22 -21.14
N THR A 190 5.60 -12.24 -20.15
CA THR A 190 5.16 -11.04 -19.43
C THR A 190 6.32 -10.35 -18.72
N VAL A 191 7.10 -11.07 -17.91
CA VAL A 191 8.23 -10.46 -17.19
C VAL A 191 9.38 -10.09 -18.11
N ASP A 192 9.65 -10.88 -19.15
CA ASP A 192 10.65 -10.56 -20.17
C ASP A 192 10.28 -9.27 -20.92
N TYR A 193 8.99 -9.01 -21.13
CA TYR A 193 8.51 -7.77 -21.75
C TYR A 193 8.49 -6.60 -20.77
N TYR A 194 8.06 -6.82 -19.52
CA TYR A 194 8.12 -5.83 -18.45
C TYR A 194 9.53 -5.23 -18.33
N GLU A 195 10.57 -6.09 -18.29
CA GLU A 195 11.96 -5.64 -18.18
C GLU A 195 12.44 -4.78 -19.35
N ARG A 196 11.82 -4.89 -20.53
CA ARG A 196 12.12 -4.04 -21.71
C ARG A 196 11.51 -2.66 -21.62
N ILE A 197 10.44 -2.50 -20.84
CA ILE A 197 9.67 -1.26 -20.75
C ILE A 197 9.63 -0.66 -19.35
N LYS A 198 10.36 -1.24 -18.39
CA LYS A 198 10.38 -0.84 -16.97
C LYS A 198 10.79 0.62 -16.73
N ASP A 199 11.51 1.22 -17.68
CA ASP A 199 11.94 2.62 -17.60
C ASP A 199 10.87 3.62 -18.09
N LEU A 200 9.70 3.13 -18.55
CA LEU A 200 8.54 3.97 -18.81
C LEU A 200 7.87 4.41 -17.50
N ASN A 201 7.00 5.42 -17.59
CA ASN A 201 6.15 5.83 -16.47
C ASN A 201 5.02 4.81 -16.24
N LEU A 202 5.35 3.69 -15.62
CA LEU A 202 4.41 2.62 -15.29
C LEU A 202 3.61 2.98 -14.02
N GLY A 203 2.29 2.70 -14.04
CA GLY A 203 1.45 2.77 -12.85
C GLY A 203 1.59 1.54 -11.93
N GLU A 204 1.00 1.63 -10.72
CA GLU A 204 1.12 0.62 -9.65
C GLU A 204 0.74 -0.80 -10.10
N LEU A 205 -0.32 -0.92 -10.91
CA LEU A 205 -0.80 -2.19 -11.44
C LEU A 205 0.30 -3.00 -12.13
N TYR A 206 1.20 -2.35 -12.89
CA TYR A 206 2.24 -3.05 -13.63
C TYR A 206 3.33 -3.61 -12.72
N TYR A 207 3.63 -2.95 -11.60
CA TYR A 207 4.53 -3.48 -10.58
C TYR A 207 3.89 -4.66 -9.84
N GLU A 208 2.61 -4.56 -9.49
CA GLU A 208 1.82 -5.66 -8.90
C GLU A 208 1.82 -6.89 -9.82
N GLU A 209 1.46 -6.72 -11.09
CA GLU A 209 1.42 -7.80 -12.09
C GLU A 209 2.79 -8.45 -12.30
N ALA A 210 3.87 -7.67 -12.38
CA ALA A 210 5.23 -8.18 -12.49
C ALA A 210 5.65 -8.99 -11.25
N CYS A 211 5.36 -8.50 -10.05
CA CYS A 211 5.61 -9.24 -8.80
C CYS A 211 4.86 -10.57 -8.77
N ILE A 212 3.58 -10.57 -9.16
CA ILE A 212 2.75 -11.79 -9.23
C ILE A 212 3.35 -12.80 -10.21
N CYS A 213 3.78 -12.38 -11.40
CA CYS A 213 4.41 -13.27 -12.37
C CYS A 213 5.78 -13.79 -11.90
N TYR A 214 6.66 -12.94 -11.37
CA TYR A 214 7.96 -13.38 -10.84
C TYR A 214 7.81 -14.36 -9.66
N ARG A 215 6.83 -14.11 -8.78
CA ARG A 215 6.50 -15.03 -7.68
C ARG A 215 6.01 -16.38 -8.21
N TYR A 216 5.12 -16.39 -9.22
CA TYR A 216 4.69 -17.62 -9.88
C TYR A 216 5.86 -18.41 -10.50
N LEU A 217 6.86 -17.70 -11.04
CA LEU A 217 8.08 -18.30 -11.59
C LEU A 217 9.12 -18.69 -10.52
N GLY A 218 8.84 -18.48 -9.23
CA GLY A 218 9.75 -18.76 -8.13
C GLY A 218 10.96 -17.82 -8.01
N GLN A 219 10.92 -16.66 -8.68
CA GLN A 219 12.05 -15.72 -8.76
C GLN A 219 11.97 -14.62 -7.68
N LYS A 220 12.18 -15.01 -6.42
CA LYS A 220 12.04 -14.11 -5.26
C LYS A 220 12.90 -12.83 -5.33
N GLU A 221 14.15 -12.95 -5.76
CA GLU A 221 15.03 -11.78 -5.91
C GLU A 221 14.49 -10.78 -6.93
N LYS A 222 13.90 -11.27 -8.02
CA LYS A 222 13.28 -10.40 -9.02
C LYS A 222 12.01 -9.71 -8.49
N VAL A 223 11.25 -10.36 -7.63
CA VAL A 223 10.14 -9.70 -6.91
C VAL A 223 10.69 -8.52 -6.11
N LEU A 224 11.75 -8.73 -5.33
CA LEU A 224 12.35 -7.65 -4.53
C LEU A 224 12.88 -6.50 -5.40
N GLU A 225 13.57 -6.79 -6.51
CA GLU A 225 14.01 -5.76 -7.46
C GLU A 225 12.84 -4.91 -8.00
N VAL A 226 11.68 -5.53 -8.28
CA VAL A 226 10.47 -4.81 -8.72
C VAL A 226 9.89 -3.96 -7.58
N VAL A 227 9.85 -4.49 -6.35
CA VAL A 227 9.38 -3.76 -5.17
C VAL A 227 10.28 -2.54 -4.87
N GLU A 228 11.60 -2.66 -5.02
CA GLU A 228 12.53 -1.52 -4.90
C GLU A 228 12.24 -0.43 -5.93
N ARG A 229 11.99 -0.80 -7.19
CA ARG A 229 11.58 0.15 -8.24
C ARG A 229 10.23 0.80 -7.93
N TRP A 230 9.27 0.03 -7.43
CA TRP A 230 7.97 0.55 -7.03
C TRP A 230 8.13 1.54 -5.87
N ALA A 231 8.92 1.20 -4.85
CA ALA A 231 9.22 2.09 -3.73
C ALA A 231 9.83 3.41 -4.22
N LYS A 232 10.76 3.34 -5.17
CA LYS A 232 11.40 4.50 -5.80
C LYS A 232 10.46 5.35 -6.66
N SER A 233 9.45 4.74 -7.29
CA SER A 233 8.53 5.48 -8.18
C SER A 233 7.68 6.54 -7.47
N LYS A 234 7.59 6.50 -6.12
CA LYS A 234 6.78 7.40 -5.29
C LYS A 234 5.30 7.46 -5.69
N LEU A 235 4.77 6.46 -6.40
CA LEU A 235 3.34 6.37 -6.70
C LEU A 235 2.47 6.31 -5.45
N TRP A 236 3.04 5.85 -4.33
CA TRP A 236 2.43 5.82 -3.01
C TRP A 236 2.33 7.20 -2.33
N ASP A 237 3.04 8.23 -2.82
CA ASP A 237 3.10 9.57 -2.21
C ASP A 237 1.86 10.45 -2.53
N VAL A 238 1.10 10.09 -3.57
CA VAL A 238 0.06 10.98 -4.12
C VAL A 238 -1.14 11.21 -3.18
N ALA A 239 -1.25 10.44 -2.09
CA ALA A 239 -2.42 10.45 -1.23
C ALA A 239 -2.31 11.38 -0.02
N SER A 240 -1.14 11.65 0.55
CA SER A 240 -1.02 12.64 1.64
C SER A 240 0.43 12.97 1.95
N PRO A 241 0.76 14.26 2.27
CA PRO A 241 2.08 14.60 2.78
C PRO A 241 2.50 13.77 4.01
N THR A 242 1.56 13.25 4.79
CA THR A 242 1.86 12.44 5.98
C THR A 242 2.23 10.98 5.68
N GLN A 243 1.97 10.48 4.47
CA GLN A 243 2.49 9.18 4.05
C GLN A 243 3.95 9.35 3.66
N VAL A 244 4.83 9.10 4.63
CA VAL A 244 6.28 9.23 4.44
C VAL A 244 6.96 7.92 4.03
N ARG A 245 6.18 6.85 3.91
CA ARG A 245 6.59 5.49 3.53
C ARG A 245 5.50 4.86 2.66
N PRO A 246 5.80 3.83 1.84
CA PRO A 246 4.84 3.14 1.00
C PRO A 246 3.91 2.23 1.83
N MET A 247 3.02 2.83 2.62
CA MET A 247 2.08 2.10 3.49
C MET A 247 1.17 1.15 2.70
N SER A 248 0.89 1.47 1.44
CA SER A 248 0.20 0.58 0.50
C SER A 248 0.86 -0.79 0.36
N PHE A 249 2.15 -0.96 0.69
CA PHE A 249 2.81 -2.26 0.60
C PHE A 249 2.24 -3.30 1.57
N PHE A 250 1.75 -2.88 2.73
CA PHE A 250 1.05 -3.79 3.66
C PHE A 250 -0.27 -4.32 3.10
N MET A 251 -0.82 -3.65 2.09
CA MET A 251 -2.06 -4.07 1.44
C MET A 251 -1.88 -5.30 0.58
N TYR A 252 -0.65 -5.72 0.23
CA TYR A 252 -0.40 -6.85 -0.67
C TYR A 252 0.12 -8.07 0.08
N LEU A 253 -0.61 -9.18 0.01
CA LEU A 253 -0.24 -10.39 0.77
C LEU A 253 1.15 -10.91 0.39
N PHE A 254 1.51 -10.85 -0.90
CA PHE A 254 2.84 -11.29 -1.34
C PHE A 254 3.99 -10.41 -0.81
N MET A 255 3.71 -9.17 -0.41
CA MET A 255 4.74 -8.26 0.12
C MET A 255 5.10 -8.58 1.58
N HIS A 256 4.21 -9.24 2.32
CA HIS A 256 4.41 -9.53 3.74
C HIS A 256 5.72 -10.27 4.01
N GLU A 257 6.09 -11.26 3.17
CA GLU A 257 7.36 -11.99 3.34
C GLU A 257 8.60 -11.08 3.21
N TYR A 258 8.52 -10.00 2.40
CA TYR A 258 9.61 -9.05 2.20
C TYR A 258 9.62 -7.96 3.28
N LEU A 259 8.45 -7.56 3.78
CA LEU A 259 8.33 -6.60 4.88
C LEU A 259 8.79 -7.21 6.22
N GLU A 260 8.69 -8.53 6.38
CA GLU A 260 9.15 -9.25 7.58
C GLU A 260 10.65 -9.56 7.56
N ASN A 261 11.23 -9.68 6.37
CA ASN A 261 12.64 -9.96 6.22
C ASN A 261 13.46 -8.67 6.38
N GLU A 262 14.40 -8.68 7.32
CA GLU A 262 15.20 -7.49 7.67
C GLU A 262 16.01 -6.93 6.49
N GLU A 263 16.63 -7.81 5.70
CA GLU A 263 17.45 -7.42 4.54
C GLU A 263 16.58 -6.85 3.42
N SER A 264 15.47 -7.53 3.10
CA SER A 264 14.49 -7.03 2.12
C SER A 264 13.91 -5.68 2.54
N LEU A 265 13.52 -5.52 3.80
CA LEU A 265 12.96 -4.27 4.30
C LEU A 265 13.99 -3.14 4.28
N LYS A 266 15.25 -3.41 4.63
CA LYS A 266 16.34 -2.45 4.50
C LYS A 266 16.48 -1.96 3.05
N ARG A 267 16.53 -2.89 2.09
CA ARG A 267 16.59 -2.58 0.67
C ARG A 267 15.42 -1.74 0.19
N ILE A 268 14.19 -2.12 0.58
CA ILE A 268 12.98 -1.35 0.23
C ILE A 268 13.06 0.07 0.79
N ARG A 269 13.50 0.25 2.04
CA ARG A 269 13.67 1.58 2.65
C ARG A 269 14.70 2.41 1.90
N GLU A 270 15.86 1.84 1.62
CA GLU A 270 16.97 2.55 0.98
C GLU A 270 16.66 2.89 -0.49
N ALA A 271 15.89 2.05 -1.18
CA ALA A 271 15.46 2.32 -2.56
C ALA A 271 14.62 3.59 -2.69
N ILE A 272 13.90 3.99 -1.63
CA ILE A 272 13.10 5.22 -1.60
C ILE A 272 13.98 6.48 -1.68
N PHE A 273 15.23 6.41 -1.21
CA PHE A 273 16.09 7.58 -1.08
C PHE A 273 16.80 7.98 -2.39
N GLY A 274 16.81 7.08 -3.38
CA GLY A 274 17.60 7.22 -4.61
C GLY A 274 16.84 7.64 -5.86
#